data_AF-A0A478LKJ2-F1
#
_entry.id   AF-A0A478LKJ2-F1
#
_cell.length_a   1.000
_cell.length_b   1.000
_cell.length_c   1.000
_cell.angle_alpha   90.00
_cell.angle_beta   90.00
_cell.angle_gamma   90.00
#
_symmetry.space_group_name_H-M   'P 1'
#
loop_
_entity.id
_entity.type
_entity.pdbx_description
1 polymer ?
#
loop_
_entity_poly.entity_id
_entity_poly.type
_entity_poly.pdbx_seq_one_letter_code
_entity_poly.pdbx_strand_id
1 'polypeptide(L)'
;MRYKPNQYLICDSYGNYYLRITLPVYMQPFFEGKRTFVRSLHTSNLRVARRKRDQIADEYHCLRESVAPVNSTIENTLELLRSKAKYAKTATRMQDTASSCPSLLKILEIYLTINSTKKKPATLAKARKAVEMFLSYRKKPDIALQDVSRTTVTGWIEHMQKTLSQQSIANYISPMAQLWELASSRYHDAPERALSPWRGHRLDVAQSRESYEAFSNKELLQVLQVFSGNSAENKEMTALCLIGLYTGMRINEIASLTIDDVKEIEGVLCFEITQVKNESCGTSCACA
;
A
#
# COMPACT_ATOMS: atom_id res chain seq x y z
N MET A 1 64.18 18.57 5.74
CA MET A 1 64.76 17.62 4.77
C MET A 1 63.64 16.73 4.25
N ARG A 2 63.43 16.65 2.93
CA ARG A 2 62.32 15.87 2.33
C ARG A 2 62.46 14.35 2.49
N TYR A 3 63.68 13.84 2.73
CA TYR A 3 63.96 12.41 2.85
C TYR A 3 64.67 12.09 4.18
N LYS A 4 64.45 10.88 4.73
CA LYS A 4 65.18 10.43 5.93
C LYS A 4 66.69 10.37 5.64
N PRO A 5 67.58 10.56 6.65
CA PRO A 5 69.02 10.78 6.43
C PRO A 5 69.75 9.73 5.59
N ASN A 6 69.33 8.46 5.65
CA ASN A 6 69.93 7.33 4.94
C ASN A 6 68.96 6.63 3.97
N GLN A 7 67.82 7.26 3.65
CA GLN A 7 66.88 6.72 2.68
C GLN A 7 67.53 6.68 1.29
N TYR A 8 67.36 5.57 0.57
CA TYR A 8 67.89 5.31 -0.78
C TYR A 8 69.41 5.23 -0.93
N LEU A 9 70.21 5.37 0.13
CA LEU A 9 71.68 5.29 0.05
C LEU A 9 72.21 3.93 0.49
N ILE A 10 73.17 3.40 -0.27
CA ILE A 10 73.93 2.20 0.05
C ILE A 10 75.42 2.55 -0.08
N CYS A 11 76.25 2.00 0.80
CA CYS A 11 77.70 2.16 0.73
C CYS A 11 78.32 0.82 0.31
N ASP A 12 79.30 0.88 -0.59
CA ASP A 12 80.13 -0.27 -0.95
C ASP A 12 81.31 -0.41 0.03
N SER A 13 81.99 -1.57 0.01
CA SER A 13 83.16 -1.87 0.86
C SER A 13 84.33 -0.91 0.63
N TYR A 14 84.43 -0.30 -0.56
CA TYR A 14 85.41 0.72 -0.92
C TYR A 14 85.02 2.15 -0.52
N GLY A 15 83.91 2.34 0.21
CA GLY A 15 83.48 3.65 0.73
C GLY A 15 82.74 4.53 -0.27
N ASN A 16 82.37 4.01 -1.45
CA ASN A 16 81.59 4.74 -2.45
C ASN A 16 80.08 4.60 -2.21
N TYR A 17 79.35 5.71 -2.35
CA TYR A 17 77.90 5.72 -2.19
C TYR A 17 77.13 5.44 -3.50
N TYR A 18 76.09 4.63 -3.39
CA TYR A 18 75.13 4.28 -4.43
C TYR A 18 73.72 4.68 -4.01
N LEU A 19 72.91 5.05 -4.99
CA LEU A 19 71.48 5.24 -4.84
C LEU A 19 70.75 3.94 -5.22
N ARG A 20 69.85 3.43 -4.36
CA ARG A 20 68.95 2.31 -4.67
C ARG A 20 67.50 2.72 -4.43
N ILE A 21 66.69 2.75 -5.49
CA ILE A 21 65.24 3.02 -5.44
C ILE A 21 64.48 1.79 -5.94
N THR A 22 63.47 1.34 -5.19
CA THR A 22 62.59 0.23 -5.61
C THR A 22 61.50 0.75 -6.55
N LEU A 23 61.32 0.09 -7.70
CA LEU A 23 60.40 0.52 -8.76
C LEU A 23 59.03 -0.17 -8.63
N PRO A 24 57.91 0.58 -8.60
CA PRO A 24 56.55 0.05 -8.67
C PRO A 24 56.29 -0.77 -9.94
N VAL A 25 55.40 -1.76 -9.87
CA VAL A 25 55.11 -2.72 -10.98
C VAL A 25 54.80 -2.02 -12.30
N TYR A 26 54.01 -0.95 -12.28
CA TYR A 26 53.63 -0.20 -13.48
C TYR A 26 54.79 0.61 -14.09
N MET A 27 55.87 0.86 -13.34
CA MET A 27 57.03 1.64 -13.78
C MET A 27 58.18 0.75 -14.27
N GLN A 28 58.18 -0.54 -13.91
CA GLN A 28 59.22 -1.51 -14.29
C GLN A 28 59.46 -1.63 -15.81
N PRO A 29 58.43 -1.58 -16.69
CA PRO A 29 58.64 -1.63 -18.14
C PRO A 29 59.52 -0.49 -18.69
N PHE A 30 59.46 0.71 -18.08
CA PHE A 30 60.26 1.87 -18.50
C PHE A 30 61.75 1.75 -18.11
N PHE A 31 62.09 0.80 -17.25
CA PHE A 31 63.45 0.56 -16.75
C PHE A 31 63.92 -0.86 -17.09
N GLU A 32 63.64 -1.31 -18.31
CA GLU A 32 64.07 -2.63 -18.82
C GLU A 32 63.60 -3.81 -17.94
N GLY A 33 62.45 -3.67 -17.27
CA GLY A 33 61.90 -4.69 -16.37
C GLY A 33 62.62 -4.82 -15.01
N LYS A 34 63.56 -3.92 -14.69
CA LYS A 34 64.31 -3.97 -13.42
C LYS A 34 63.42 -3.61 -12.24
N ARG A 35 63.52 -4.37 -11.14
CA ARG A 35 62.78 -4.13 -9.89
C ARG A 35 63.37 -3.01 -9.03
N THR A 36 64.66 -2.73 -9.21
CA THR A 36 65.38 -1.70 -8.46
C THR A 36 66.25 -0.89 -9.40
N PHE A 37 66.14 0.42 -9.31
CA PHE A 37 67.05 1.35 -9.96
C PHE A 37 68.25 1.59 -9.05
N VAL A 38 69.44 1.20 -9.52
CA VAL A 38 70.71 1.42 -8.81
C VAL A 38 71.61 2.33 -9.64
N ARG A 39 72.13 3.40 -9.02
CA ARG A 39 73.04 4.35 -9.69
C ARG A 39 74.18 4.77 -8.76
N SER A 40 75.42 4.69 -9.25
CA SER A 40 76.60 5.16 -8.50
C SER A 40 76.60 6.69 -8.38
N LEU A 41 76.83 7.21 -7.16
CA LEU A 41 76.95 8.65 -6.91
C LEU A 41 78.39 9.16 -7.09
N HIS A 42 79.35 8.26 -7.36
CA HIS A 42 80.77 8.54 -7.60
C HIS A 42 81.36 9.48 -6.55
N THR A 43 81.06 9.21 -5.27
CA THR A 43 81.57 10.00 -4.16
C THR A 43 81.63 9.16 -2.90
N SER A 44 82.71 9.33 -2.13
CA SER A 44 82.89 8.77 -0.79
C SER A 44 82.47 9.74 0.32
N ASN A 45 82.06 10.96 -0.02
CA ASN A 45 81.64 11.97 0.95
C ASN A 45 80.12 11.92 1.17
N LEU A 46 79.70 11.63 2.40
CA LEU A 46 78.30 11.49 2.79
C LEU A 46 77.46 12.75 2.52
N ARG A 47 78.01 13.95 2.69
CA ARG A 47 77.27 15.21 2.45
C ARG A 47 76.99 15.41 0.96
N VAL A 48 77.98 15.12 0.11
CA VAL A 48 77.85 15.20 -1.35
C VAL A 48 76.91 14.10 -1.86
N ALA A 49 77.00 12.89 -1.29
CA ALA A 49 76.09 11.78 -1.59
C ALA A 49 74.63 12.14 -1.29
N ARG A 50 74.35 12.78 -0.13
CA ARG A 50 73.00 13.22 0.23
C ARG A 50 72.44 14.27 -0.73
N ARG A 51 73.24 15.25 -1.15
CA ARG A 51 72.81 16.27 -2.13
C ARG A 51 72.48 15.65 -3.49
N LYS A 52 73.35 14.78 -4.01
CA LYS A 52 73.12 14.08 -5.28
C LYS A 52 71.92 13.12 -5.19
N ARG A 53 71.74 12.44 -4.05
CA ARG A 53 70.57 11.62 -3.79
C ARG A 53 69.29 12.44 -3.88
N ASP A 54 69.24 13.59 -3.20
CA ASP A 54 68.01 14.40 -3.14
C ASP A 54 67.58 14.86 -4.54
N GLN A 55 68.54 15.29 -5.39
CA GLN A 55 68.27 15.64 -6.79
C GLN A 55 67.66 14.47 -7.57
N ILE A 56 68.27 13.29 -7.51
CA ILE A 56 67.79 12.12 -8.28
C ILE A 56 66.47 11.58 -7.70
N ALA A 57 66.27 11.68 -6.38
CA ALA A 57 65.03 11.26 -5.73
C ALA A 57 63.86 12.20 -6.11
N ASP A 58 64.10 13.52 -6.15
CA ASP A 58 63.10 14.49 -6.59
C ASP A 58 62.69 14.24 -8.05
N GLU A 59 63.66 14.03 -8.95
CA GLU A 59 63.38 13.65 -10.35
C GLU A 59 62.54 12.36 -10.44
N TYR A 60 62.93 11.32 -9.68
CA TYR A 60 62.19 10.06 -9.62
C TYR A 60 60.74 10.27 -9.15
N HIS A 61 60.53 11.09 -8.12
CA HIS A 61 59.19 11.37 -7.60
C HIS A 61 58.33 12.13 -8.60
N CYS A 62 58.89 13.10 -9.33
CA CYS A 62 58.19 13.78 -10.42
C CYS A 62 57.78 12.81 -11.54
N LEU A 63 58.70 11.94 -11.99
CA LEU A 63 58.38 10.92 -12.99
C LEU A 63 57.31 9.92 -12.50
N ARG A 64 57.35 9.57 -11.21
CA ARG A 64 56.36 8.66 -10.62
C ARG A 64 54.96 9.26 -10.61
N GLU A 65 54.85 10.56 -10.33
CA GLU A 65 53.56 11.27 -10.34
C GLU A 65 53.01 11.42 -11.76
N SER A 66 53.86 11.69 -12.76
CA SER A 66 53.41 11.81 -14.16
C SER A 66 52.97 10.50 -14.79
N VAL A 67 53.53 9.37 -14.37
CA VAL A 67 53.26 8.02 -14.93
C VAL A 67 52.36 7.19 -14.00
N ALA A 68 51.88 7.75 -12.88
CA ALA A 68 50.95 7.06 -12.01
C ALA A 68 49.65 6.75 -12.78
N PRO A 69 49.17 5.49 -12.79
CA PRO A 69 47.89 5.17 -13.39
C PRO A 69 46.81 5.96 -12.65
N VAL A 70 46.06 6.79 -13.38
CA VAL A 70 44.96 7.57 -12.82
C VAL A 70 43.84 6.58 -12.46
N ASN A 71 43.72 6.23 -11.18
CA ASN A 71 42.66 5.36 -10.65
C ASN A 71 41.26 6.03 -10.66
N SER A 72 40.96 6.89 -11.64
CA SER A 72 39.83 7.84 -11.57
C SER A 72 38.50 7.36 -12.14
N THR A 73 38.37 6.12 -12.60
CA THR A 73 37.09 5.67 -13.21
C THR A 73 36.31 4.71 -12.33
N ILE A 74 36.95 3.79 -11.63
CA ILE A 74 36.25 2.73 -10.89
C ILE A 74 35.86 3.20 -9.47
N GLU A 75 36.74 3.89 -8.76
CA GLU A 75 36.42 4.40 -7.41
C GLU A 75 35.42 5.55 -7.46
N ASN A 76 35.57 6.47 -8.41
CA ASN A 76 34.63 7.58 -8.59
C ASN A 76 33.24 7.10 -9.02
N THR A 77 33.15 6.05 -9.85
CA THR A 77 31.85 5.45 -10.19
C THR A 77 31.25 4.70 -9.01
N LEU A 78 32.05 3.96 -8.23
CA LEU A 78 31.58 3.32 -6.99
C LEU A 78 31.12 4.33 -5.95
N GLU A 79 31.80 5.46 -5.79
CA GLU A 79 31.43 6.52 -4.86
C GLU A 79 30.21 7.30 -5.34
N LEU A 80 30.06 7.52 -6.65
CA LEU A 80 28.83 8.05 -7.25
C LEU A 80 27.65 7.09 -7.06
N LEU A 81 27.85 5.78 -7.25
CA LEU A 81 26.83 4.76 -7.02
C LEU A 81 26.46 4.65 -5.53
N ARG A 82 27.45 4.69 -4.63
CA ARG A 82 27.23 4.68 -3.18
C ARG A 82 26.54 5.96 -2.70
N SER A 83 26.91 7.13 -3.22
CA SER A 83 26.26 8.39 -2.89
C SER A 83 24.83 8.41 -3.42
N LYS A 84 24.58 8.01 -4.68
CA LYS A 84 23.21 7.83 -5.22
C LYS A 84 22.39 6.83 -4.39
N ALA A 85 22.99 5.71 -3.95
CA ALA A 85 22.34 4.75 -3.05
C ALA A 85 22.08 5.33 -1.65
N LYS A 86 22.96 6.20 -1.14
CA LYS A 86 22.77 6.92 0.13
C LYS A 86 21.63 7.92 0.00
N TYR A 87 21.60 8.74 -1.06
CA TYR A 87 20.48 9.66 -1.33
C TYR A 87 19.16 8.90 -1.53
N ALA A 88 19.16 7.75 -2.22
CA ALA A 88 17.98 6.90 -2.32
C ALA A 88 17.52 6.41 -0.93
N LYS A 89 18.42 5.90 -0.08
CA LYS A 89 18.10 5.48 1.29
C LYS A 89 17.70 6.65 2.22
N THR A 90 18.28 7.83 2.04
CA THR A 90 17.93 9.03 2.80
C THR A 90 16.58 9.58 2.35
N ALA A 91 16.27 9.53 1.06
CA ALA A 91 14.92 9.81 0.55
C ALA A 91 13.89 8.82 1.12
N THR A 92 14.23 7.54 1.27
CA THR A 92 13.38 6.56 1.97
C THR A 92 13.23 6.86 3.47
N ARG A 93 14.26 7.45 4.11
CA ARG A 93 14.28 7.72 5.57
C ARG A 93 13.70 9.08 5.96
N MET A 94 13.58 10.03 5.02
CA MET A 94 12.90 11.31 5.21
C MET A 94 11.39 11.24 4.88
N GLN A 95 10.86 10.05 4.59
CA GLN A 95 9.45 9.78 4.27
C GLN A 95 8.63 9.21 5.44
N ASP A 96 8.97 9.52 6.68
CA ASP A 96 8.04 9.35 7.82
C ASP A 96 7.86 10.75 8.43
N THR A 97 6.86 11.54 8.02
CA THR A 97 5.53 11.54 8.66
C THR A 97 4.35 11.81 7.71
N ALA A 98 4.45 11.47 6.43
CA ALA A 98 3.28 11.40 5.55
C ALA A 98 3.08 9.93 5.19
N SER A 99 2.17 9.26 5.91
CA SER A 99 1.75 7.90 5.58
C SER A 99 1.44 7.84 4.08
N SER A 100 2.23 7.11 3.30
CA SER A 100 1.93 6.87 1.89
C SER A 100 0.57 6.18 1.78
N CYS A 101 -0.14 6.44 0.67
CA CYS A 101 -1.43 5.86 0.36
C CYS A 101 -1.32 4.34 0.42
N PRO A 102 -2.02 3.70 1.37
CA PRO A 102 -1.89 2.27 1.57
C PRO A 102 -2.72 1.50 0.53
N SER A 103 -2.59 0.17 0.54
CA SER A 103 -3.30 -0.71 -0.38
C SER A 103 -4.81 -0.72 -0.17
N LEU A 104 -5.55 -1.28 -1.13
CA LEU A 104 -7.01 -1.36 -1.09
C LEU A 104 -7.52 -2.08 0.15
N LEU A 105 -6.91 -3.21 0.53
CA LEU A 105 -7.28 -3.92 1.76
C LEU A 105 -7.04 -3.07 3.01
N LYS A 106 -5.93 -2.32 3.05
CA LYS A 106 -5.64 -1.48 4.21
C LYS A 106 -6.58 -0.29 4.31
N ILE A 107 -6.96 0.32 3.19
CA ILE A 107 -8.00 1.36 3.13
C ILE A 107 -9.35 0.80 3.61
N LEU A 108 -9.69 -0.44 3.24
CA LEU A 108 -10.89 -1.11 3.73
C LEU A 108 -10.85 -1.26 5.26
N GLU A 109 -9.77 -1.76 5.85
CA GLU A 109 -9.64 -1.87 7.31
C GLU A 109 -9.84 -0.52 8.02
N ILE A 110 -9.24 0.54 7.48
CA ILE A 110 -9.39 1.90 8.00
C ILE A 110 -10.84 2.34 7.90
N TYR A 111 -11.49 2.13 6.76
CA TYR A 111 -12.90 2.44 6.54
C TYR A 111 -13.83 1.69 7.52
N LEU A 112 -13.55 0.42 7.78
CA LEU A 112 -14.30 -0.40 8.73
C LEU A 112 -14.13 0.13 10.15
N THR A 113 -12.91 0.52 10.53
CA THR A 113 -12.61 1.05 11.86
C THR A 113 -13.34 2.37 12.11
N ILE A 114 -13.38 3.27 11.13
CA ILE A 114 -14.06 4.57 11.25
C ILE A 114 -15.58 4.41 11.34
N ASN A 115 -16.13 3.46 10.59
CA ASN A 115 -17.58 3.30 10.45
C ASN A 115 -18.16 2.21 11.34
N SER A 116 -17.35 1.54 12.16
CA SER A 116 -17.78 0.46 13.07
C SER A 116 -18.87 0.93 14.05
N THR A 117 -18.76 2.17 14.53
CA THR A 117 -19.74 2.78 15.45
C THR A 117 -20.88 3.48 14.73
N LYS A 118 -20.67 3.91 13.48
CA LYS A 118 -21.62 4.76 12.74
C LYS A 118 -22.54 3.97 11.81
N LYS A 119 -22.13 2.80 11.33
CA LYS A 119 -22.86 2.03 10.33
C LYS A 119 -23.17 0.64 10.85
N LYS A 120 -24.35 0.13 10.48
CA LYS A 120 -24.78 -1.23 10.80
C LYS A 120 -23.77 -2.27 10.27
N PRO A 121 -23.49 -3.36 10.99
CA PRO A 121 -22.55 -4.41 10.56
C PRO A 121 -22.84 -4.97 9.17
N ALA A 122 -24.11 -5.14 8.81
CA ALA A 122 -24.53 -5.60 7.49
C ALA A 122 -24.06 -4.68 6.35
N THR A 123 -24.03 -3.36 6.58
CA THR A 123 -23.54 -2.38 5.60
C THR A 123 -22.02 -2.48 5.42
N LEU A 124 -21.29 -2.71 6.51
CA LEU A 124 -19.84 -2.91 6.49
C LEU A 124 -19.47 -4.23 5.82
N ALA A 125 -20.26 -5.29 6.03
CA ALA A 125 -20.10 -6.57 5.36
C ALA A 125 -20.21 -6.45 3.83
N LYS A 126 -21.11 -5.60 3.32
CA LYS A 126 -21.19 -5.31 1.87
C LYS A 126 -19.92 -4.67 1.32
N ALA A 127 -19.31 -3.74 2.06
CA ALA A 127 -18.04 -3.14 1.67
C ALA A 127 -16.91 -4.17 1.61
N ARG A 128 -16.82 -5.06 2.62
CA ARG A 128 -15.87 -6.18 2.62
C ARG A 128 -16.08 -7.09 1.42
N LYS A 129 -17.32 -7.47 1.16
CA LYS A 129 -17.65 -8.37 0.05
C LYS A 129 -17.35 -7.73 -1.31
N ALA A 130 -17.59 -6.43 -1.48
CA ALA A 130 -17.25 -5.71 -2.71
C ALA A 130 -15.74 -5.80 -3.01
N VAL A 131 -14.90 -5.53 -2.01
CA VAL A 131 -13.43 -5.61 -2.15
C VAL A 131 -12.99 -7.05 -2.44
N GLU A 132 -13.52 -8.03 -1.70
CA GLU A 132 -13.23 -9.44 -1.90
C GLU A 132 -13.56 -9.91 -3.33
N MET A 133 -14.76 -9.57 -3.84
CA MET A 133 -15.18 -9.92 -5.20
C MET A 133 -14.36 -9.21 -6.28
N PHE A 134 -13.89 -7.99 -6.01
CA PHE A 134 -13.03 -7.28 -6.94
C PHE A 134 -11.62 -7.90 -7.01
N LEU A 135 -11.05 -8.22 -5.85
CA LEU A 135 -9.73 -8.86 -5.75
C LEU A 135 -9.73 -10.27 -6.35
N SER A 136 -10.79 -11.04 -6.13
CA SER A 136 -10.96 -12.37 -6.74
C SER A 136 -11.06 -12.29 -8.27
N TYR A 137 -11.80 -11.32 -8.81
CA TYR A 137 -11.86 -11.05 -10.25
C TYR A 137 -10.48 -10.69 -10.82
N ARG A 138 -9.70 -9.88 -10.11
CA ARG A 138 -8.34 -9.49 -10.52
C ARG A 138 -7.29 -10.58 -10.30
N LYS A 139 -7.65 -11.68 -9.61
CA LYS A 139 -6.73 -12.76 -9.21
C LYS A 139 -5.50 -12.24 -8.48
N LYS A 140 -5.68 -11.21 -7.65
CA LYS A 140 -4.61 -10.61 -6.82
C LYS A 140 -5.01 -10.64 -5.35
N PRO A 141 -4.07 -10.91 -4.43
CA PRO A 141 -4.35 -10.86 -3.00
C PRO A 141 -4.61 -9.43 -2.52
N ASP A 142 -3.95 -8.44 -3.11
CA ASP A 142 -4.13 -7.02 -2.82
C ASP A 142 -3.72 -6.16 -4.03
N ILE A 143 -4.12 -4.89 -4.04
CA ILE A 143 -3.82 -3.95 -5.13
C ILE A 143 -3.66 -2.52 -4.59
N ALA A 144 -2.71 -1.77 -5.15
CA ALA A 144 -2.58 -0.35 -4.88
C ALA A 144 -3.70 0.43 -5.60
N LEU A 145 -4.22 1.50 -4.99
CA LEU A 145 -5.33 2.26 -5.57
C LEU A 145 -4.98 2.86 -6.95
N GLN A 146 -3.72 3.27 -7.15
CA GLN A 146 -3.22 3.80 -8.41
C GLN A 146 -3.28 2.80 -9.58
N ASP A 147 -3.25 1.49 -9.31
CA ASP A 147 -3.28 0.45 -10.34
C ASP A 147 -4.71 0.11 -10.79
N VAL A 148 -5.72 0.74 -10.17
CA VAL A 148 -7.13 0.52 -10.50
C VAL A 148 -7.57 1.53 -11.56
N SER A 149 -7.64 1.07 -12.81
CA SER A 149 -8.12 1.88 -13.93
C SER A 149 -9.64 1.78 -14.15
N ARG A 150 -10.24 2.78 -14.80
CA ARG A 150 -11.66 2.76 -15.20
C ARG A 150 -12.00 1.55 -16.08
N THR A 151 -11.10 1.15 -16.98
CA THR A 151 -11.24 -0.04 -17.83
C THR A 151 -11.37 -1.31 -16.99
N THR A 152 -10.56 -1.42 -15.93
CA THR A 152 -10.61 -2.56 -15.01
C THR A 152 -11.96 -2.63 -14.30
N VAL A 153 -12.47 -1.49 -13.82
CA VAL A 153 -13.77 -1.44 -13.13
C VAL A 153 -14.91 -1.76 -14.09
N THR A 154 -14.88 -1.25 -15.31
CA THR A 154 -15.91 -1.51 -16.33
C THR A 154 -15.97 -3.00 -16.66
N GLY A 155 -14.82 -3.66 -16.88
CA GLY A 155 -14.79 -5.11 -17.11
C GLY A 155 -15.28 -5.95 -15.91
N TRP A 156 -15.07 -5.46 -14.69
CA TRP A 156 -15.63 -6.11 -13.49
C TRP A 156 -17.15 -5.96 -13.41
N ILE A 157 -17.69 -4.78 -13.77
CA ILE A 157 -19.13 -4.53 -13.83
C ILE A 157 -19.79 -5.46 -14.84
N GLU A 158 -19.25 -5.55 -16.06
CA GLU A 158 -19.75 -6.45 -17.11
C GLU A 158 -19.71 -7.93 -16.69
N HIS A 159 -18.67 -8.33 -15.95
CA HIS A 159 -18.60 -9.68 -15.39
C HIS A 159 -19.72 -9.94 -14.37
N MET A 160 -19.99 -8.99 -13.46
CA MET A 160 -21.05 -9.11 -12.45
C MET A 160 -22.45 -9.04 -13.04
N GLN A 161 -22.66 -8.32 -14.14
CA GLN A 161 -23.96 -8.23 -14.82
C GLN A 161 -24.47 -9.58 -15.32
N LYS A 162 -23.59 -10.58 -15.47
CA LYS A 162 -23.97 -11.94 -15.85
C LYS A 162 -24.68 -12.72 -14.75
N THR A 163 -24.50 -12.32 -13.48
CA THR A 163 -24.97 -13.09 -12.32
C THR A 163 -25.78 -12.28 -11.32
N LEU A 164 -25.66 -10.95 -11.34
CA LEU A 164 -26.25 -10.07 -10.35
C LEU A 164 -27.15 -9.00 -10.98
N SER A 165 -28.16 -8.57 -10.23
CA SER A 165 -29.02 -7.45 -10.62
C SER A 165 -28.26 -6.12 -10.62
N GLN A 166 -28.72 -5.17 -11.44
CA GLN A 166 -28.14 -3.82 -11.51
C GLN A 166 -28.12 -3.11 -10.14
N GLN A 167 -29.17 -3.30 -9.33
CA GLN A 167 -29.24 -2.80 -7.95
C GLN A 167 -28.13 -3.38 -7.06
N SER A 168 -27.84 -4.67 -7.20
CA SER A 168 -26.81 -5.36 -6.42
C SER A 168 -25.42 -4.84 -6.80
N ILE A 169 -25.18 -4.65 -8.09
CA ILE A 169 -23.94 -4.08 -8.61
C ILE A 169 -23.72 -2.65 -8.11
N ALA A 170 -24.76 -1.80 -8.16
CA ALA A 170 -24.71 -0.45 -7.60
C ALA A 170 -24.37 -0.45 -6.09
N ASN A 171 -24.92 -1.41 -5.36
CA ASN A 171 -24.65 -1.60 -3.92
C ASN A 171 -23.19 -1.99 -3.63
N TYR A 172 -22.49 -2.64 -4.56
CA TYR A 172 -21.07 -2.98 -4.42
C TYR A 172 -20.14 -1.86 -4.89
N ILE A 173 -20.51 -1.13 -5.94
CA ILE A 173 -19.73 0.00 -6.45
C ILE A 173 -19.71 1.18 -5.48
N SER A 174 -20.84 1.47 -4.83
CA SER A 174 -20.96 2.62 -3.93
C SER A 174 -19.95 2.59 -2.77
N PRO A 175 -19.77 1.48 -2.03
CA PRO A 175 -18.70 1.34 -1.05
C PRO A 175 -17.30 1.50 -1.63
N MET A 176 -17.01 0.93 -2.81
CA MET A 176 -15.68 1.04 -3.45
C MET A 176 -15.32 2.49 -3.77
N ALA A 177 -16.30 3.28 -4.20
CA ALA A 177 -16.12 4.71 -4.42
C ALA A 177 -15.91 5.48 -3.10
N GLN A 178 -16.57 5.09 -2.01
CA GLN A 178 -16.34 5.67 -0.68
C GLN A 178 -14.93 5.36 -0.16
N LEU A 179 -14.40 4.14 -0.42
CA LEU A 179 -13.02 3.79 -0.10
C LEU A 179 -12.03 4.68 -0.87
N TRP A 180 -12.29 4.92 -2.15
CA TRP A 180 -11.50 5.85 -2.96
C TRP A 180 -11.49 7.25 -2.38
N GLU A 181 -12.68 7.80 -2.09
CA GLU A 181 -12.81 9.14 -1.50
C GLU A 181 -12.12 9.25 -0.14
N LEU A 182 -12.20 8.21 0.68
CA LEU A 182 -11.50 8.14 1.96
C LEU A 182 -9.98 8.22 1.76
N ALA A 183 -9.44 7.47 0.80
CA ALA A 183 -8.02 7.49 0.48
C ALA A 183 -7.57 8.86 -0.03
N SER A 184 -8.25 9.41 -1.05
CA SER A 184 -7.96 10.73 -1.63
C SER A 184 -8.05 11.87 -0.61
N SER A 185 -8.84 11.72 0.46
CA SER A 185 -8.98 12.76 1.50
C SER A 185 -7.92 12.68 2.58
N ARG A 186 -7.26 11.52 2.72
CA ARG A 186 -6.32 11.24 3.82
C ARG A 186 -4.87 11.26 3.38
N TYR A 187 -4.60 10.91 2.13
CA TYR A 187 -3.26 10.67 1.62
C TYR A 187 -3.00 11.59 0.43
N HIS A 188 -1.87 12.32 0.45
CA HIS A 188 -1.52 13.27 -0.60
C HIS A 188 -1.11 12.58 -1.92
N ASP A 189 -0.54 11.38 -1.80
CA ASP A 189 -0.13 10.52 -2.91
C ASP A 189 -1.25 9.61 -3.42
N ALA A 190 -2.44 9.66 -2.81
CA ALA A 190 -3.59 8.95 -3.35
C ALA A 190 -4.07 9.60 -4.66
N PRO A 191 -4.60 8.80 -5.59
CA PRO A 191 -5.22 9.33 -6.80
C PRO A 191 -6.30 10.38 -6.49
N GLU A 192 -6.45 11.36 -7.38
CA GLU A 192 -7.42 12.44 -7.19
C GLU A 192 -8.85 11.91 -7.03
N ARG A 193 -9.63 12.60 -6.18
CA ARG A 193 -11.02 12.25 -5.91
C ARG A 193 -11.88 12.24 -7.19
N ALA A 194 -11.68 13.22 -8.07
CA ALA A 194 -12.43 13.37 -9.31
C ALA A 194 -12.17 12.24 -10.31
N LEU A 195 -11.01 11.59 -10.22
CA LEU A 195 -10.59 10.49 -11.10
C LEU A 195 -11.05 9.12 -10.61
N SER A 196 -12.02 9.07 -9.70
CA SER A 196 -12.52 7.80 -9.16
C SER A 196 -13.02 6.86 -10.28
N PRO A 197 -12.43 5.66 -10.45
CA PRO A 197 -12.82 4.72 -11.49
C PRO A 197 -14.19 4.07 -11.19
N TRP A 198 -14.73 4.29 -9.99
CA TRP A 198 -15.99 3.75 -9.48
C TRP A 198 -17.19 4.69 -9.68
N ARG A 199 -16.96 5.93 -10.17
CA ARG A 199 -18.00 6.94 -10.38
C ARG A 199 -18.45 7.00 -11.84
N GLY A 200 -19.69 7.44 -12.05
CA GLY A 200 -20.23 7.72 -13.39
C GLY A 200 -20.52 6.48 -14.24
N HIS A 201 -20.79 5.33 -13.61
CA HIS A 201 -21.32 4.14 -14.29
C HIS A 201 -22.84 4.25 -14.36
N ARG A 202 -23.41 4.20 -15.57
CA ARG A 202 -24.87 4.22 -15.77
C ARG A 202 -25.40 2.81 -15.55
N LEU A 203 -26.05 2.60 -14.40
CA LEU A 203 -26.74 1.36 -14.07
C LEU A 203 -28.23 1.68 -14.02
N ASP A 204 -29.01 1.06 -14.90
CA ASP A 204 -30.45 1.30 -15.01
C ASP A 204 -31.24 0.54 -13.94
N VAL A 205 -30.99 0.91 -12.68
CA VAL A 205 -31.55 0.27 -11.48
C VAL A 205 -33.08 0.39 -11.43
N ALA A 206 -33.63 1.47 -11.97
CA ALA A 206 -35.07 1.73 -11.97
C ALA A 206 -35.85 0.77 -12.89
N GLN A 207 -35.27 0.42 -14.05
CA GLN A 207 -35.91 -0.49 -15.01
C GLN A 207 -35.87 -1.95 -14.55
N SER A 208 -34.89 -2.33 -13.72
CA SER A 208 -34.76 -3.70 -13.20
C SER A 208 -35.66 -4.01 -12.00
N ARG A 209 -36.55 -3.11 -11.57
CA ARG A 209 -37.45 -3.35 -10.45
C ARG A 209 -38.73 -4.01 -10.95
N GLU A 210 -38.85 -5.32 -10.73
CA GLU A 210 -40.16 -5.96 -10.72
C GLU A 210 -40.94 -5.42 -9.52
N SER A 211 -42.10 -4.82 -9.77
CA SER A 211 -42.99 -4.37 -8.70
C SER A 211 -43.56 -5.59 -8.00
N TYR A 212 -43.50 -5.62 -6.66
CA TYR A 212 -44.22 -6.61 -5.87
C TYR A 212 -45.72 -6.50 -6.18
N GLU A 213 -46.33 -7.63 -6.52
CA GLU A 213 -47.79 -7.75 -6.66
C GLU A 213 -48.40 -8.08 -5.30
N ALA A 214 -49.51 -7.43 -4.95
CA ALA A 214 -50.21 -7.70 -3.72
C ALA A 214 -50.96 -9.04 -3.82
N PHE A 215 -50.87 -9.86 -2.77
CA PHE A 215 -51.64 -11.10 -2.71
C PHE A 215 -53.13 -10.81 -2.72
N SER A 216 -53.87 -11.61 -3.48
CA SER A 216 -55.32 -11.65 -3.40
C SER A 216 -55.79 -12.32 -2.09
N ASN A 217 -57.02 -12.04 -1.67
CA ASN A 217 -57.61 -12.68 -0.48
C ASN A 217 -57.60 -14.22 -0.57
N LYS A 218 -57.70 -14.78 -1.78
CA LYS A 218 -57.63 -16.24 -1.99
C LYS A 218 -56.23 -16.79 -1.73
N GLU A 219 -55.20 -16.10 -2.22
CA GLU A 219 -53.81 -16.51 -2.00
C GLU A 219 -53.40 -16.33 -0.54
N LEU A 220 -53.84 -15.25 0.12
CA LEU A 220 -53.63 -15.07 1.56
C LEU A 220 -54.22 -16.22 2.38
N LEU A 221 -55.45 -16.66 2.05
CA LEU A 221 -56.06 -17.83 2.70
C LEU A 221 -55.28 -19.11 2.46
N GLN A 222 -54.74 -19.32 1.25
CA GLN A 222 -53.88 -20.47 0.95
C GLN A 222 -52.60 -20.45 1.78
N VAL A 223 -51.95 -19.28 1.93
CA VAL A 223 -50.76 -19.13 2.78
C VAL A 223 -51.08 -19.46 4.24
N LEU A 224 -52.18 -18.95 4.78
CA LEU A 224 -52.59 -19.24 6.17
C LEU A 224 -52.97 -20.73 6.36
N GLN A 225 -53.54 -21.38 5.35
CA GLN A 225 -53.84 -22.82 5.40
C GLN A 225 -52.58 -23.68 5.50
N VAL A 226 -51.46 -23.28 4.87
CA VAL A 226 -50.18 -24.01 5.01
C VAL A 226 -49.72 -24.06 6.47
N PHE A 227 -50.02 -23.02 7.24
CA PHE A 227 -49.64 -22.91 8.65
C PHE A 227 -50.72 -23.39 9.62
N SER A 228 -51.82 -24.00 9.16
CA SER A 228 -52.96 -24.36 10.04
C SER A 228 -52.74 -25.60 10.93
N GLY A 229 -51.56 -26.22 10.88
CA GLY A 229 -51.25 -27.40 11.71
C GLY A 229 -50.98 -27.02 13.18
N ASN A 230 -51.18 -27.97 14.11
CA ASN A 230 -51.06 -27.74 15.56
C ASN A 230 -49.62 -27.62 16.11
N SER A 231 -48.59 -27.60 15.25
CA SER A 231 -47.20 -27.38 15.66
C SER A 231 -47.02 -26.00 16.30
N ALA A 232 -46.10 -25.88 17.25
CA ALA A 232 -45.71 -24.59 17.81
C ALA A 232 -45.18 -23.64 16.73
N GLU A 233 -44.33 -24.15 15.82
CA GLU A 233 -43.76 -23.38 14.70
C GLU A 233 -44.85 -22.82 13.78
N ASN A 234 -45.89 -23.62 13.52
CA ASN A 234 -47.02 -23.21 12.68
C ASN A 234 -47.84 -22.10 13.33
N LYS A 235 -48.02 -22.14 14.65
CA LYS A 235 -48.70 -21.09 15.42
C LYS A 235 -47.89 -19.79 15.38
N GLU A 236 -46.57 -19.87 15.51
CA GLU A 236 -45.68 -18.71 15.41
C GLU A 236 -45.72 -18.08 14.01
N MET A 237 -45.62 -18.90 12.95
CA MET A 237 -45.71 -18.43 11.57
C MET A 237 -47.08 -17.79 11.27
N THR A 238 -48.16 -18.38 11.76
CA THR A 238 -49.51 -17.81 11.63
C THR A 238 -49.59 -16.45 12.32
N ALA A 239 -49.06 -16.33 13.55
CA ALA A 239 -49.04 -15.07 14.28
C ALA A 239 -48.22 -13.99 13.56
N LEU A 240 -47.03 -14.33 13.04
CA LEU A 240 -46.21 -13.41 12.23
C LEU A 240 -46.96 -12.89 11.00
N CYS A 241 -47.64 -13.78 10.28
CA CYS A 241 -48.44 -13.41 9.11
C CYS A 241 -49.60 -12.48 9.47
N LEU A 242 -50.33 -12.79 10.54
CA LEU A 242 -51.49 -11.98 10.97
C LEU A 242 -51.08 -10.60 11.46
N ILE A 243 -50.03 -10.51 12.30
CA ILE A 243 -49.51 -9.22 12.76
C ILE A 243 -49.04 -8.40 11.56
N GLY A 244 -48.28 -8.99 10.64
CA GLY A 244 -47.81 -8.30 9.43
C GLY A 244 -48.95 -7.84 8.52
N LEU A 245 -50.01 -8.64 8.38
CA LEU A 245 -51.18 -8.30 7.57
C LEU A 245 -51.98 -7.13 8.17
N TYR A 246 -52.14 -7.09 9.49
CA TYR A 246 -52.92 -6.06 10.18
C TYR A 246 -52.15 -4.75 10.36
N THR A 247 -50.89 -4.84 10.77
CA THR A 247 -50.08 -3.67 11.16
C THR A 247 -49.23 -3.11 10.02
N GLY A 248 -48.95 -3.91 8.98
CA GLY A 248 -48.00 -3.55 7.93
C GLY A 248 -46.53 -3.47 8.38
N MET A 249 -46.20 -3.99 9.58
CA MET A 249 -44.84 -3.99 10.12
C MET A 249 -43.88 -4.85 9.28
N ARG A 250 -42.60 -4.51 9.27
CA ARG A 250 -41.58 -5.35 8.61
C ARG A 250 -41.37 -6.63 9.41
N ILE A 251 -41.11 -7.74 8.72
CA ILE A 251 -40.88 -9.05 9.36
C ILE A 251 -39.85 -9.01 10.49
N ASN A 252 -38.75 -8.27 10.33
CA ASN A 252 -37.72 -8.14 11.36
C ASN A 252 -38.19 -7.34 12.58
N GLU A 253 -39.13 -6.39 12.41
CA GLU A 253 -39.70 -5.63 13.52
C GLU A 253 -40.61 -6.56 14.34
N ILE A 254 -41.47 -7.34 13.66
CA ILE A 254 -42.37 -8.31 14.31
C ILE A 254 -41.58 -9.41 15.04
N ALA A 255 -40.56 -9.98 14.38
CA ALA A 255 -39.75 -11.05 14.96
C ALA A 255 -38.89 -10.60 16.15
N SER A 256 -38.73 -9.29 16.36
CA SER A 256 -38.00 -8.72 17.50
C SER A 256 -38.89 -8.27 18.65
N LEU A 257 -40.22 -8.38 18.53
CA LEU A 257 -41.16 -7.95 19.56
C LEU A 257 -41.04 -8.80 20.82
N THR A 258 -41.15 -8.13 21.95
CA THR A 258 -41.26 -8.73 23.27
C THR A 258 -42.59 -8.36 23.92
N ILE A 259 -42.95 -9.02 25.02
CA ILE A 259 -44.20 -8.74 25.75
C ILE A 259 -44.22 -7.28 26.26
N ASP A 260 -43.05 -6.74 26.62
CA ASP A 260 -42.90 -5.37 27.13
C ASP A 260 -43.16 -4.29 26.06
N ASP A 261 -43.07 -4.66 24.77
CA ASP A 261 -43.34 -3.75 23.65
C ASP A 261 -44.84 -3.61 23.35
N VAL A 262 -45.70 -4.40 24.00
CA VAL A 262 -47.15 -4.34 23.85
C VAL A 262 -47.72 -3.38 24.90
N LYS A 263 -48.25 -2.24 24.46
CA LYS A 263 -48.78 -1.19 25.33
C LYS A 263 -50.22 -0.86 25.00
N GLU A 264 -50.98 -0.51 26.03
CA GLU A 264 -52.33 0.01 25.87
C GLU A 264 -52.27 1.54 25.85
N ILE A 265 -52.69 2.14 24.73
CA ILE A 265 -52.75 3.59 24.54
C ILE A 265 -54.20 3.91 24.20
N GLU A 266 -54.84 4.74 25.03
CA GLU A 266 -56.25 5.15 24.84
C GLU A 266 -57.24 3.97 24.71
N GLY A 267 -56.95 2.85 25.39
CA GLY A 267 -57.79 1.64 25.36
C GLY A 267 -57.55 0.73 24.15
N VAL A 268 -56.51 1.01 23.34
CA VAL A 268 -56.12 0.21 22.17
C VAL A 268 -54.74 -0.40 22.41
N LEU A 269 -54.61 -1.71 22.17
CA LEU A 269 -53.33 -2.40 22.20
C LEU A 269 -52.47 -1.95 21.01
N CYS A 270 -51.23 -1.61 21.27
CA CYS A 270 -50.30 -1.07 20.28
C CYS A 270 -48.91 -1.70 20.48
N PHE A 271 -48.21 -1.92 19.38
CA PHE A 271 -46.79 -2.28 19.40
C PHE A 271 -45.92 -1.03 19.40
N GLU A 272 -45.06 -0.90 20.40
CA GLU A 272 -44.04 0.14 20.46
C GLU A 272 -42.77 -0.33 19.74
N ILE A 273 -42.43 0.33 18.63
CA ILE A 273 -41.24 -0.02 17.84
C ILE A 273 -40.07 0.84 18.28
N THR A 274 -39.17 0.27 19.09
CA THR A 274 -37.98 0.98 19.59
C THR A 274 -36.82 0.99 18.60
N GLN A 275 -36.78 0.07 17.62
CA GLN A 275 -35.70 -0.05 16.64
C GLN A 275 -36.05 0.51 15.26
N VAL A 276 -36.11 1.84 15.12
CA VAL A 276 -36.33 2.47 13.81
C VAL A 276 -35.02 2.51 13.00
N LYS A 277 -35.09 2.10 11.72
CA LYS A 277 -33.94 2.08 10.80
C LYS A 277 -33.39 3.48 10.45
N ASN A 278 -34.17 4.53 10.70
CA ASN A 278 -33.84 5.93 10.43
C ASN A 278 -34.21 6.77 11.66
N GLU A 279 -33.30 7.59 12.19
CA GLU A 279 -33.51 8.48 13.35
C GLU A 279 -34.56 9.59 13.10
N SER A 280 -35.15 9.66 11.91
CA SER A 280 -36.10 10.68 11.49
C SER A 280 -37.58 10.27 11.59
N CYS A 281 -37.91 9.23 12.36
CA CYS A 281 -39.30 8.93 12.71
C CYS A 281 -39.33 8.74 14.23
N GLY A 282 -39.96 9.67 14.95
CA GLY A 282 -40.29 9.48 16.35
C GLY A 282 -41.06 8.17 16.54
N THR A 283 -41.01 7.61 17.74
CA THR A 283 -41.66 6.39 18.19
C THR A 283 -42.92 6.08 17.38
N SER A 284 -42.83 5.14 16.45
CA SER A 284 -43.97 4.76 15.62
C SER A 284 -44.76 3.69 16.37
N CYS A 285 -45.95 4.04 16.83
CA CYS A 285 -46.92 3.07 17.34
C CYS A 285 -47.65 2.43 16.16
N ALA A 286 -47.65 1.10 16.09
CA ALA A 286 -48.53 0.36 15.20
C ALA A 286 -49.69 -0.20 16.04
N CYS A 287 -50.93 0.19 15.73
CA CYS A 287 -52.10 -0.32 16.44
C CYS A 287 -52.31 -1.80 16.11
N ALA A 288 -52.57 -2.61 17.14
CA ALA A 288 -52.78 -4.05 17.08
C ALA A 288 -54.27 -4.41 17.01
#